data_AF-A0A257UG47-F1
#
_entry.id   AF-A0A257UG47-F1
#
_cell.length_a   1.000
_cell.length_b   1.000
_cell.length_c   1.000
_cell.angle_alpha   90.00
_cell.angle_beta   90.00
_cell.angle_gamma   90.00
#
_symmetry.space_group_name_H-M   'P 1'
#
loop_
_entity.id
_entity.type
_entity.pdbx_description
1 polymer ?
#
loop_
_entity_poly.entity_id
_entity_poly.type
_entity_poly.pdbx_seq_one_letter_code
_entity_poly.pdbx_strand_id
1 'polypeptide(L)' 'MSSADDEQLKRRYREFLDLLPLTIEIAGLAKNTSARSFGSEQMEARAQVLATAFKLARQVVRDAIKSP' A
#
# COMPACT_ATOMS: atom_id res chain seq x y z
N MET A 1 -19.66 3.13 -16.40
CA MET A 1 -18.82 2.06 -15.83
C MET A 1 -19.69 0.82 -15.74
N SER A 2 -19.20 -0.34 -16.15
CA SER A 2 -20.00 -1.57 -16.10
C SER A 2 -20.06 -2.11 -14.67
N SER A 3 -21.08 -2.90 -14.32
CA SER A 3 -21.17 -3.53 -13.00
C SER A 3 -19.95 -4.40 -12.67
N ALA A 4 -19.32 -4.98 -13.68
CA ALA A 4 -18.09 -5.77 -13.54
C ALA A 4 -16.88 -4.91 -13.12
N ASP A 5 -16.80 -3.66 -13.60
CA ASP A 5 -15.73 -2.73 -13.21
C ASP A 5 -15.84 -2.37 -11.73
N ASP A 6 -17.07 -2.17 -11.24
CA ASP A 6 -17.36 -1.84 -9.84
C ASP A 6 -17.01 -2.99 -8.88
N GLU A 7 -17.30 -4.23 -9.27
CA GLU A 7 -16.92 -5.42 -8.49
C GLU A 7 -15.41 -5.61 -8.44
N GLN A 8 -14.72 -5.40 -9.57
CA GLN A 8 -13.27 -5.49 -9.63
C GLN A 8 -12.61 -4.41 -8.76
N LEU A 9 -13.14 -3.19 -8.78
CA LEU A 9 -12.68 -2.10 -7.92
C LEU A 9 -12.86 -2.45 -6.44
N LYS A 10 -14.06 -2.93 -6.04
CA LYS A 10 -14.34 -3.37 -4.66
C LYS A 10 -13.40 -4.49 -4.21
N ARG A 11 -13.04 -5.43 -5.09
CA ARG A 11 -12.08 -6.49 -4.77
C ARG A 11 -10.67 -5.94 -4.57
N ARG A 12 -10.19 -5.07 -5.46
CA ARG A 12 -8.86 -4.44 -5.34
C ARG A 12 -8.76 -3.55 -4.09
N TYR A 13 -9.85 -2.86 -3.74
CA TYR A 13 -9.92 -2.05 -2.52
C TYR A 13 -9.79 -2.92 -1.26
N ARG A 14 -10.50 -4.05 -1.19
CA ARG A 14 -10.36 -5.00 -0.07
C ARG A 14 -8.95 -5.57 0.02
N GLU A 15 -8.38 -6.03 -1.10
CA GLU A 15 -6.98 -6.50 -1.17
C GLU A 15 -6.00 -5.44 -0.64
N PHE A 16 -6.21 -4.18 -0.99
CA PHE A 16 -5.39 -3.08 -0.48
C PHE A 16 -5.50 -2.95 1.04
N LEU A 17 -6.71 -2.92 1.59
CA LEU A 17 -6.94 -2.82 3.04
C LEU A 17 -6.32 -3.99 3.81
N ASP A 18 -6.48 -5.21 3.30
CA ASP A 18 -5.94 -6.43 3.93
C ASP A 18 -4.39 -6.42 3.96
N LEU A 19 -3.77 -5.83 2.93
CA LEU A 19 -2.31 -5.73 2.82
C LEU A 19 -1.73 -4.45 3.42
N LEU A 20 -2.54 -3.53 3.96
CA LEU A 20 -2.06 -2.28 4.54
C LEU A 20 -1.03 -2.48 5.66
N PRO A 21 -1.22 -3.38 6.64
CA PRO A 21 -0.25 -3.57 7.72
C PRO A 21 1.14 -3.95 7.18
N LEU A 22 1.20 -4.98 6.32
CA LEU A 22 2.46 -5.41 5.69
C LEU A 22 3.07 -4.32 4.81
N THR A 23 2.22 -3.57 4.08
CA THR A 23 2.67 -2.45 3.24
C THR A 23 3.34 -1.36 4.07
N ILE A 24 2.78 -1.01 5.24
CA ILE A 24 3.36 0.01 6.13
C ILE A 24 4.68 -0.47 6.72
N GLU A 25 4.75 -1.74 7.14
CA GLU A 25 5.99 -2.33 7.67
C GLU A 25 7.12 -2.34 6.62
N ILE A 26 6.81 -2.75 5.37
CA ILE A 26 7.79 -2.71 4.27
C ILE A 26 8.21 -1.27 3.93
N ALA A 27 7.26 -0.33 3.97
CA ALA A 27 7.52 1.07 3.64
C ALA A 27 8.50 1.72 4.64
N GLY A 28 8.49 1.30 5.90
CA GLY A 28 9.45 1.75 6.92
C GLY A 28 9.49 3.27 7.13
N LEU A 29 8.43 3.98 6.74
CA LEU A 29 8.41 5.44 6.74
C LEU A 29 8.45 5.97 8.18
N ALA A 30 9.36 6.92 8.44
CA ALA A 30 9.42 7.61 9.71
C ALA A 30 8.05 8.24 10.05
N LYS A 31 7.59 8.03 11.29
CA LYS A 31 6.42 8.74 11.82
C LYS A 31 6.76 10.23 11.90
N ASN A 32 5.76 11.09 11.69
CA ASN A 32 5.98 12.51 11.93
C ASN A 32 6.17 12.72 13.45
N THR A 33 7.37 13.11 13.84
CA THR A 33 7.72 13.44 15.23
C THR A 33 7.78 14.95 15.48
N SER A 34 7.60 15.75 14.43
CA SER A 34 7.57 17.20 14.51
C SER A 34 6.15 17.71 14.75
N ALA A 35 6.04 18.85 15.41
CA ALA A 35 4.80 19.62 15.46
C ALA A 35 4.42 20.21 14.09
N ARG A 36 5.32 20.18 13.09
CA ARG A 36 5.07 20.66 11.73
C ARG A 36 4.62 19.53 10.82
N SER A 37 3.70 19.84 9.92
CA SER A 37 3.28 18.95 8.83
C SER A 37 4.40 18.79 7.79
N PHE A 38 4.38 17.66 7.09
CA PHE A 38 5.20 17.46 5.91
C PHE A 38 4.77 18.43 4.78
N GLY A 39 5.75 18.95 4.04
CA GLY A 39 5.49 19.70 2.81
C GLY A 39 5.01 18.80 1.67
N SER A 40 4.60 19.40 0.54
CA SER A 40 4.09 18.67 -0.64
C SER A 40 5.09 17.65 -1.17
N GLU A 41 6.34 18.06 -1.39
CA GLU A 41 7.41 17.18 -1.88
C GLU A 41 7.67 16.00 -0.94
N GLN A 42 7.66 16.25 0.38
CA GLN A 42 7.82 15.20 1.37
C GLN A 42 6.64 14.22 1.35
N MET A 43 5.42 14.72 1.18
CA MET A 43 4.22 13.88 1.06
C MET A 43 4.22 13.06 -0.22
N GLU A 44 4.64 13.63 -1.35
CA GLU A 44 4.78 12.93 -2.63
C GLU A 44 5.83 11.81 -2.55
N ALA A 45 7.00 12.10 -1.97
CA ALA A 45 8.03 11.09 -1.74
C ALA A 45 7.50 9.92 -0.88
N ARG A 46 6.77 10.23 0.20
CA ARG A 46 6.14 9.22 1.06
C ARG A 46 5.11 8.39 0.31
N ALA A 47 4.28 9.00 -0.54
CA ALA A 47 3.31 8.29 -1.37
C ALA A 47 3.99 7.31 -2.34
N GLN A 48 5.10 7.72 -2.96
CA GLN A 48 5.86 6.87 -3.87
C GLN A 48 6.47 5.64 -3.17
N VAL A 49 6.97 5.83 -1.95
CA VAL A 49 7.46 4.71 -1.11
C VAL A 49 6.32 3.75 -0.77
N LEU A 50 5.16 4.25 -0.32
CA LEU A 50 3.99 3.41 -0.05
C LEU A 50 3.51 2.63 -1.28
N ALA A 51 3.48 3.26 -2.46
CA ALA A 51 3.09 2.59 -3.70
C ALA A 51 4.06 1.46 -4.07
N THR A 52 5.36 1.64 -3.82
CA THR A 52 6.38 0.62 -4.05
C THR A 52 6.26 -0.51 -3.04
N ALA A 53 6.07 -0.19 -1.76
CA ALA A 53 5.88 -1.15 -0.69
C ALA A 53 4.63 -2.02 -0.92
N PHE A 54 3.53 -1.45 -1.43
CA PHE A 54 2.33 -2.22 -1.74
C PHE A 54 2.58 -3.27 -2.84
N LYS A 55 3.37 -2.93 -3.86
CA LYS A 55 3.77 -3.89 -4.92
C LYS A 55 4.56 -5.05 -4.33
N LEU A 56 5.50 -4.76 -3.43
CA LEU A 56 6.31 -5.76 -2.74
C LEU A 56 5.46 -6.63 -1.80
N ALA A 57 4.54 -6.05 -1.02
CA ALA A 57 3.63 -6.79 -0.16
C ALA A 57 2.80 -7.82 -0.95
N ARG A 58 2.27 -7.43 -2.11
CA ARG A 58 1.56 -8.34 -3.02
C ARG A 58 2.46 -9.44 -3.59
N GLN A 59 3.74 -9.17 -3.79
CA GLN A 59 4.70 -10.20 -4.21
C GLN A 59 4.94 -11.19 -3.07
N VAL A 60 5.25 -10.71 -1.87
CA VAL A 60 5.47 -11.55 -0.68
C VAL A 60 4.29 -12.48 -0.42
N VAL A 61 3.05 -11.96 -0.42
CA VAL A 61 1.85 -12.79 -0.20
C VAL A 61 1.66 -13.84 -1.29
N ARG A 62 1.90 -13.48 -2.55
CA ARG A 62 1.83 -14.45 -3.66
C ARG A 62 2.89 -15.55 -3.50
N ASP A 63 4.11 -15.19 -3.10
CA ASP A 63 5.21 -16.15 -2.96
C ASP A 63 5.01 -17.06 -1.72
N ALA A 64 4.45 -16.50 -0.63
CA ALA A 64 4.12 -17.23 0.58
C ALA A 64 2.99 -18.26 0.37
N ILE A 65 1.94 -17.91 -0.38
CA ILE A 65 0.79 -18.80 -0.61
C ILE A 65 1.09 -19.84 -1.72
N LYS A 66 2.02 -19.55 -2.63
CA LYS A 66 2.45 -20.50 -3.67
C LYS A 66 3.42 -21.56 -3.16
N SER A 67 4.09 -21.30 -2.03
CA SER A 67 4.94 -22.30 -1.39
C SER A 67 4.08 -23.29 -0.62
N PRO A 68 4.27 -24.61 -0.80
CA PRO A 68 3.48 -25.65 -0.13
C PRO A 68 3.70 -25.68 1.39
#